data_AF-A0A958PAU6-F1
#
_entry.id   AF-A0A958PAU6-F1
#
_cell.length_a   1.000
_cell.length_b   1.000
_cell.length_c   1.000
_cell.angle_alpha   90.00
_cell.angle_beta   90.00
_cell.angle_gamma   90.00
#
_symmetry.space_group_name_H-M   'P 1'
#
loop_
_entity.id
_entity.type
_entity.pdbx_description
1 polymer ?
#
loop_
_entity_poly.entity_id
_entity_poly.type
_entity_poly.pdbx_seq_one_letter_code
_entity_poly.pdbx_strand_id
1 'polypeptide(L)'
;MAKLSNLFIVVFALQLLVGLSVGIIFSTLPLKIAALIAASLFLSLGLFMLYSSLKLTNTLKSLLFWSALIHTFVFTLPMLSMRLLHWDRAFNEIEWLGVKATTLHNYSTPFYKFMMLFTLIDIFRTSRFCPQMVALNFKRSSSVEKQSS
;
A
#
# COMPACT_ATOMS: atom_id res chain seq x y z
N MET A 1 -12.69 -14.58 8.75
CA MET A 1 -11.36 -14.87 8.18
C MET A 1 -11.27 -14.64 6.67
N ALA A 2 -12.26 -15.05 5.84
CA ALA A 2 -12.28 -14.73 4.40
C ALA A 2 -12.16 -13.22 4.10
N LYS A 3 -12.77 -12.35 4.91
CA LYS A 3 -12.73 -10.89 4.74
C LYS A 3 -11.31 -10.29 4.76
N LEU A 4 -10.37 -10.85 5.53
CA LEU A 4 -9.00 -10.30 5.63
C LEU A 4 -8.15 -10.67 4.40
N SER A 5 -8.21 -11.92 3.95
CA SER A 5 -7.53 -12.35 2.73
C SER A 5 -8.07 -11.59 1.51
N ASN A 6 -9.39 -11.38 1.46
CA ASN A 6 -10.02 -10.60 0.39
C ASN A 6 -9.53 -9.14 0.40
N LEU A 7 -9.29 -8.55 1.57
CA LEU A 7 -8.80 -7.18 1.68
C LEU A 7 -7.41 -7.02 1.05
N PHE A 8 -6.46 -7.91 1.38
CA PHE A 8 -5.12 -7.83 0.80
C PHE A 8 -5.11 -8.05 -0.72
N ILE A 9 -5.95 -8.96 -1.22
CA ILE A 9 -6.14 -9.18 -2.66
C ILE A 9 -6.69 -7.91 -3.33
N VAL A 10 -7.70 -7.28 -2.73
CA VAL A 10 -8.26 -6.01 -3.22
C VAL A 10 -7.21 -4.91 -3.21
N VAL A 11 -6.42 -4.78 -2.14
CA VAL A 11 -5.32 -3.80 -2.07
C VAL A 11 -4.29 -4.06 -3.17
N PHE A 12 -3.91 -5.31 -3.40
CA PHE A 12 -2.97 -5.65 -4.47
C PHE A 12 -3.54 -5.35 -5.87
N ALA A 13 -4.82 -5.65 -6.10
CA ALA A 13 -5.49 -5.29 -7.35
C ALA A 13 -5.55 -3.78 -7.57
N LEU A 14 -5.81 -3.00 -6.51
CA LEU A 14 -5.76 -1.54 -6.56
C LEU A 14 -4.35 -1.01 -6.84
N GLN A 15 -3.30 -1.63 -6.27
CA GLN A 15 -1.92 -1.28 -6.58
C GLN A 15 -1.61 -1.51 -8.07
N LEU A 16 -2.03 -2.64 -8.63
CA LEU A 16 -1.87 -2.90 -10.07
C LEU A 16 -2.62 -1.88 -10.91
N LEU A 17 -3.89 -1.63 -10.56
CA LEU A 17 -4.74 -0.68 -11.26
C LEU A 17 -4.11 0.72 -11.29
N VAL A 18 -3.71 1.26 -10.12
CA VAL A 18 -3.08 2.59 -10.04
C VAL A 18 -1.77 2.63 -10.83
N GLY A 19 -0.92 1.61 -10.71
CA GLY A 19 0.34 1.55 -11.46
C GLY A 19 0.14 1.60 -12.97
N LEU A 20 -0.85 0.87 -13.50
CA LEU A 20 -1.20 0.86 -14.92
C LEU A 20 -1.87 2.18 -15.35
N SER A 21 -2.80 2.70 -14.54
CA SER A 21 -3.50 3.95 -14.81
C SER A 21 -2.55 5.12 -14.95
N VAL A 22 -1.49 5.19 -14.14
CA VAL A 22 -0.49 6.25 -14.21
C VAL A 22 0.19 6.27 -15.59
N GLY A 23 0.53 5.12 -16.16
CA GLY A 23 1.10 5.05 -17.51
C GLY A 23 0.18 5.68 -18.57
N ILE A 24 -1.12 5.39 -18.50
CA ILE A 24 -2.14 5.94 -19.41
C ILE A 24 -2.33 7.45 -19.18
N ILE A 25 -2.30 7.90 -17.92
CA ILE A 25 -2.43 9.32 -17.57
C ILE A 25 -1.29 10.14 -18.18
N PHE A 26 -0.05 9.66 -18.07
CA PHE A 26 1.11 10.34 -18.65
C PHE A 26 1.14 10.31 -20.18
N SER A 27 0.47 9.35 -20.82
CA SER A 27 0.39 9.30 -22.29
C SER A 27 -0.73 10.18 -22.87
N THR A 28 -1.73 10.56 -22.06
CA THR A 28 -2.94 11.24 -22.55
C THR A 28 -3.06 12.69 -22.12
N LEU A 29 -2.48 13.06 -20.97
CA LEU A 29 -2.63 14.39 -20.38
C LEU A 29 -1.32 15.18 -20.42
N PRO A 30 -1.40 16.53 -20.39
CA PRO A 30 -0.23 17.37 -20.22
C PRO A 30 0.56 16.99 -18.96
N LEU A 31 1.89 16.96 -19.06
CA LEU A 31 2.80 16.46 -18.02
C LEU A 31 2.51 17.02 -16.61
N LYS A 32 2.21 18.31 -16.53
CA LYS A 32 1.91 19.03 -15.28
C LYS A 32 0.65 18.49 -14.59
N ILE A 33 -0.41 18.24 -15.35
CA ILE A 33 -1.70 17.74 -14.89
C ILE A 33 -1.58 16.24 -14.59
N ALA A 34 -0.92 15.49 -15.48
CA ALA A 34 -0.64 14.07 -15.31
C ALA A 34 0.08 13.79 -13.98
N ALA A 35 1.13 14.57 -13.66
CA ALA A 35 1.88 14.44 -12.41
C ALA A 35 1.00 14.71 -11.18
N LEU A 36 0.13 15.72 -11.23
CA LEU A 36 -0.77 16.04 -10.14
C LEU A 36 -1.79 14.92 -9.88
N ILE A 37 -2.42 14.42 -10.93
CA ILE A 37 -3.41 13.34 -10.85
C ILE A 37 -2.74 12.05 -10.37
N ALA A 38 -1.57 11.71 -10.92
CA ALA A 38 -0.82 10.52 -10.52
C ALA A 38 -0.42 10.57 -9.03
N ALA A 39 0.13 11.70 -8.57
CA ALA A 39 0.47 11.87 -7.15
C ALA A 39 -0.76 11.79 -6.25
N SER A 40 -1.90 12.33 -6.68
CA SER A 40 -3.17 12.25 -5.94
C SER A 40 -3.71 10.82 -5.85
N LEU A 41 -3.58 10.04 -6.92
CA LEU A 41 -3.95 8.62 -6.95
C LEU A 41 -3.08 7.80 -5.99
N PHE A 42 -1.76 7.99 -6.03
CA PHE A 42 -0.85 7.33 -5.10
C PHE A 42 -1.10 7.73 -3.65
N LEU A 43 -1.44 8.99 -3.39
CA LEU A 43 -1.77 9.46 -2.04
C LEU A 43 -3.04 8.78 -1.53
N SER A 44 -4.09 8.76 -2.36
CA SER A 44 -5.37 8.12 -2.05
C SER A 44 -5.20 6.63 -1.79
N LEU A 45 -4.41 5.95 -2.63
CA LEU A 45 -4.07 4.54 -2.45
C LEU A 45 -3.31 4.31 -1.14
N GLY A 46 -2.28 5.10 -0.86
CA GLY A 46 -1.49 5.01 0.36
C GLY A 46 -2.33 5.21 1.63
N LEU A 47 -3.21 6.22 1.65
CA LEU A 47 -4.14 6.46 2.75
C LEU A 47 -5.15 5.31 2.90
N PHE A 48 -5.67 4.78 1.79
CA PHE A 48 -6.55 3.61 1.82
C PHE A 48 -5.84 2.37 2.38
N MET A 49 -4.59 2.13 1.99
CA MET A 49 -3.76 1.02 2.50
C MET A 49 -3.50 1.15 4.00
N LEU A 50 -3.21 2.36 4.49
CA LEU A 50 -3.04 2.63 5.91
C LEU A 50 -4.35 2.41 6.67
N TYR A 51 -5.45 2.99 6.20
CA TYR A 51 -6.77 2.85 6.82
C TYR A 51 -7.25 1.40 6.87
N SER A 52 -7.06 0.65 5.78
CA SER A 52 -7.40 -0.77 5.71
C SER A 52 -6.51 -1.62 6.61
N SER A 53 -5.22 -1.27 6.72
CA SER A 53 -4.29 -1.95 7.63
C SER A 53 -4.62 -1.74 9.11
N LEU A 54 -5.19 -0.59 9.49
CA LEU A 54 -5.64 -0.34 10.87
C LEU A 54 -6.79 -1.25 11.31
N LYS A 55 -7.53 -1.84 10.36
CA LYS A 55 -8.59 -2.82 10.65
C LYS A 55 -8.06 -4.25 10.86
N LEU A 56 -6.75 -4.47 10.73
CA LEU A 56 -6.11 -5.75 10.95
C LEU A 56 -5.78 -5.92 12.44
N THR A 57 -5.94 -7.14 12.97
CA THR A 57 -5.64 -7.45 14.39
C THR A 57 -4.15 -7.36 14.75
N ASN A 58 -3.25 -7.20 13.78
CA ASN A 58 -1.80 -7.12 13.98
C ASN A 58 -1.13 -6.09 13.04
N THR A 59 -1.64 -4.86 13.02
CA THR A 59 -1.15 -3.77 12.15
C THR A 59 0.37 -3.58 12.19
N LEU A 60 0.99 -3.65 13.37
CA LEU A 60 2.43 -3.44 13.54
C LEU A 60 3.30 -4.55 12.92
N LYS A 61 2.74 -5.73 12.65
CA LYS A 61 3.45 -6.85 11.99
C LYS A 61 3.24 -6.86 10.47
N SER A 62 2.35 -6.00 9.96
CA SER A 62 2.00 -5.91 8.55
C SER A 62 3.11 -5.18 7.78
N LEU A 63 3.72 -5.85 6.81
CA LEU A 63 4.69 -5.20 5.92
C LEU A 63 3.99 -4.17 5.04
N LEU A 64 2.74 -4.43 4.66
CA LEU A 64 1.86 -3.49 3.96
C LEU A 64 1.74 -2.16 4.70
N PHE A 65 1.52 -2.20 6.02
CA PHE A 65 1.32 -0.99 6.82
C PHE A 65 2.57 -0.10 6.77
N TRP A 66 3.73 -0.66 7.11
CA TRP A 66 4.98 0.10 7.17
C TRP A 66 5.42 0.62 5.80
N SER A 67 5.27 -0.21 4.76
CA SER A 67 5.61 0.22 3.39
C SER A 67 4.65 1.27 2.86
N ALA A 68 3.35 1.16 3.13
CA ALA A 68 2.38 2.21 2.80
C ALA A 68 2.67 3.51 3.55
N LEU A 69 3.06 3.44 4.83
CA LEU A 69 3.43 4.60 5.63
C LEU A 69 4.62 5.34 5.00
N ILE A 70 5.70 4.62 4.70
CA ILE A 70 6.89 5.19 4.08
C ILE A 70 6.56 5.75 2.69
N HIS A 71 5.90 4.98 1.83
CA HIS A 71 5.53 5.43 0.49
C HIS A 71 4.68 6.70 0.51
N THR A 72 3.73 6.77 1.43
CA THR A 72 2.81 7.91 1.55
C THR A 72 3.53 9.15 2.06
N PHE A 73 4.23 9.06 3.19
CA PHE A 73 4.75 10.24 3.89
C PHE A 73 6.16 10.65 3.46
N VAL A 74 6.99 9.72 2.96
CA VAL A 74 8.37 10.02 2.55
C VAL A 74 8.46 10.36 1.07
N PHE A 75 7.62 9.74 0.23
CA PHE A 75 7.69 9.94 -1.21
C PHE A 75 6.50 10.72 -1.76
N THR A 76 5.29 10.20 -1.58
CA THR A 76 4.10 10.70 -2.28
C THR A 76 3.71 12.10 -1.81
N LEU A 77 3.59 12.29 -0.49
CA LEU A 77 3.18 13.56 0.10
C LEU A 77 4.20 14.66 -0.22
N PRO A 78 5.53 14.49 -0.02
CA PRO A 78 6.52 15.47 -0.44
C PRO A 78 6.48 15.79 -1.94
N MET A 79 6.38 14.79 -2.82
CA MET A 79 6.29 15.01 -4.27
C MET A 79 5.05 15.82 -4.65
N LEU A 80 3.89 15.52 -4.04
CA LEU A 80 2.66 16.28 -4.26
C LEU A 80 2.80 17.72 -3.76
N SER A 81 3.32 17.91 -2.54
CA SER A 81 3.56 19.24 -1.97
C SER A 81 4.50 20.06 -2.84
N MET A 82 5.62 19.48 -3.29
CA MET A 82 6.54 20.14 -4.21
C MET A 82 5.87 20.54 -5.53
N ARG A 83 5.00 19.69 -6.08
CA ARG A 83 4.26 19.97 -7.31
C ARG A 83 3.26 21.11 -7.14
N LEU A 84 2.58 21.18 -5.99
CA LEU A 84 1.61 22.24 -5.68
C LEU A 84 2.31 23.58 -5.43
N LEU A 85 3.41 23.58 -4.68
CA LEU A 85 4.15 24.80 -4.34
C LEU A 85 4.92 25.40 -5.54
N HIS A 86 5.33 24.55 -6.50
CA HIS A 86 6.12 24.96 -7.66
C HIS A 86 5.41 24.62 -8.98
N TRP A 87 4.13 24.98 -9.08
CA TRP A 87 3.28 24.62 -10.22
C TRP A 87 3.83 25.04 -11.58
N ASP A 88 4.41 26.25 -11.64
CA ASP A 88 4.88 26.87 -12.86
C ASP A 88 6.19 26.28 -13.38
N ARG A 89 7.00 25.69 -12.48
CA ARG A 89 8.31 25.12 -12.80
C ARG A 89 8.21 23.73 -13.43
N ALA A 90 9.20 23.41 -14.25
CA ALA A 90 9.36 22.07 -14.79
C ALA A 90 9.78 21.10 -13.68
N PHE A 91 9.32 19.84 -13.74
CA PHE A 91 9.52 18.87 -12.66
C PHE A 91 11.00 18.59 -12.33
N ASN A 92 11.87 18.66 -13.33
CA ASN A 92 13.32 18.52 -13.20
C ASN A 92 14.02 19.70 -12.50
N GLU A 93 13.34 20.84 -12.37
CA GLU A 93 13.85 22.06 -11.74
C GLU A 93 13.32 22.23 -10.30
N ILE A 94 12.37 21.38 -9.87
CA ILE A 94 11.80 21.46 -8.53
C ILE A 94 12.74 20.79 -7.53
N GLU A 95 13.10 21.55 -6.50
CA GLU A 95 13.95 21.10 -5.40
C GLU A 95 13.36 21.57 -4.07
N TRP A 96 13.42 20.72 -3.05
CA TRP A 96 13.00 21.05 -1.70
C TRP A 96 14.01 20.51 -0.69
N LEU A 97 14.55 21.40 0.16
CA LEU A 97 15.55 21.05 1.19
C LEU A 97 16.78 20.31 0.62
N GLY A 98 17.27 20.69 -0.56
CA GLY A 98 18.41 20.02 -1.21
C GLY A 98 18.06 18.76 -2.00
N VAL A 99 16.78 18.34 -1.99
CA VAL A 99 16.31 17.12 -2.67
C VAL A 99 15.50 17.47 -3.91
N LYS A 100 15.97 17.01 -5.07
CA LYS A 100 15.26 17.19 -6.35
C LYS A 100 14.02 16.28 -6.42
N ALA A 101 12.94 16.81 -6.98
CA ALA A 101 11.70 16.04 -7.17
C ALA A 101 11.90 14.80 -8.05
N THR A 102 12.78 14.88 -9.06
CA THR A 102 13.18 13.74 -9.91
C THR A 102 13.86 12.63 -9.12
N THR A 103 14.72 12.98 -8.16
CA THR A 103 15.37 12.02 -7.28
C THR A 103 14.34 11.25 -6.45
N LEU A 104 13.39 11.96 -5.85
CA LEU A 104 12.30 11.33 -5.08
C LEU A 104 11.45 10.41 -5.94
N HIS A 105 11.08 10.83 -7.15
CA HIS A 105 10.34 9.99 -8.09
C HIS A 105 11.11 8.71 -8.49
N ASN A 106 12.41 8.85 -8.75
CA ASN A 106 13.28 7.74 -9.15
C ASN A 106 13.44 6.70 -8.05
N TYR A 107 13.44 7.10 -6.77
CA TYR A 107 13.44 6.18 -5.64
C TYR A 107 12.04 5.64 -5.31
N SER A 108 11.00 6.45 -5.48
CA SER A 108 9.61 6.06 -5.23
C SER A 108 9.16 4.92 -6.14
N THR A 109 9.58 4.91 -7.40
CA THR A 109 9.19 3.90 -8.40
C THR A 109 9.60 2.47 -8.01
N PRO A 110 10.88 2.15 -7.74
CA PRO A 110 11.28 0.83 -7.26
C PRO A 110 10.71 0.54 -5.86
N PHE A 111 10.59 1.55 -4.99
CA PHE A 111 9.95 1.36 -3.69
C PHE A 111 8.49 0.89 -3.83
N TYR A 112 7.73 1.46 -4.76
CA TYR A 112 6.37 1.03 -5.06
C TYR A 112 6.30 -0.44 -5.50
N LYS A 113 7.26 -0.89 -6.31
CA LYS A 113 7.37 -2.31 -6.70
C LYS A 113 7.65 -3.21 -5.49
N PHE A 114 8.53 -2.78 -4.57
CA PHE A 114 8.75 -3.51 -3.31
C PHE A 114 7.52 -3.52 -2.41
N MET A 115 6.77 -2.42 -2.36
CA MET A 115 5.51 -2.35 -1.63
C MET A 115 4.49 -3.36 -2.17
N MET A 116 4.38 -3.53 -3.48
CA MET A 116 3.56 -4.59 -4.08
C MET A 116 4.03 -6.00 -3.69
N LEU A 117 5.34 -6.24 -3.67
CA LEU A 117 5.91 -7.51 -3.22
C LEU A 117 5.59 -7.77 -1.74
N PHE A 118 5.65 -6.76 -0.89
CA PHE A 118 5.26 -6.87 0.52
C PHE A 118 3.78 -7.19 0.69
N THR A 119 2.90 -6.60 -0.12
CA THR A 119 1.48 -6.99 -0.16
C THR A 119 1.32 -8.47 -0.49
N LEU A 120 2.05 -8.99 -1.48
CA LEU A 120 2.03 -10.42 -1.82
C LEU A 120 2.51 -11.28 -0.65
N ILE A 121 3.59 -10.90 0.03
CA ILE A 121 4.11 -11.61 1.19
C ILE A 121 3.06 -11.67 2.31
N ASP A 122 2.36 -10.57 2.58
CA ASP A 122 1.30 -10.54 3.59
C ASP A 122 0.08 -11.39 3.17
N ILE A 123 -0.26 -11.46 1.88
CA ILE A 123 -1.25 -12.41 1.35
C ILE A 123 -0.83 -13.86 1.63
N PHE A 124 0.43 -14.22 1.33
CA PHE A 124 0.93 -15.58 1.55
C PHE A 124 1.00 -15.94 3.03
N ARG A 125 1.43 -15.01 3.89
CA ARG A 125 1.46 -15.22 5.35
C ARG A 125 0.06 -15.42 5.91
N THR A 126 -0.91 -14.62 5.45
CA THR A 126 -2.30 -14.71 5.92
C THR A 126 -3.01 -15.97 5.42
N SER A 127 -2.69 -16.46 4.21
CA SER A 127 -3.30 -17.66 3.63
C SER A 127 -2.74 -18.97 4.17
N ARG A 128 -1.46 -19.04 4.56
CA ARG A 128 -0.85 -20.29 5.07
C ARG A 128 -1.02 -20.56 6.57
N PHE A 129 -1.24 -19.54 7.39
CA PHE A 129 -1.21 -19.68 8.86
C PHE A 129 -2.54 -20.02 9.55
N CYS A 130 -3.62 -20.37 8.83
CA CYS A 130 -4.88 -20.73 9.49
C CYS A 130 -5.65 -21.90 8.85
N PRO A 131 -5.09 -23.12 8.93
CA PRO A 131 -5.93 -24.30 9.17
C PRO A 131 -5.81 -24.88 10.59
N GLN A 132 -4.72 -24.58 11.33
CA GLN A 132 -4.38 -25.35 12.53
C GLN A 132 -4.99 -24.84 13.85
N MET A 133 -5.30 -23.54 13.97
CA MET A 133 -5.89 -23.01 15.23
C MET A 133 -7.40 -23.29 15.37
N VAL A 134 -8.11 -23.52 14.25
CA VAL A 134 -9.51 -23.98 14.29
C VAL A 134 -9.55 -25.46 14.72
N ALA A 135 -8.59 -26.27 14.28
CA ALA A 135 -8.50 -27.68 14.69
C ALA A 135 -8.20 -27.84 16.19
N LEU A 136 -7.42 -26.93 16.79
CA LEU A 136 -7.08 -27.00 18.23
C LEU A 136 -8.23 -26.54 19.14
N ASN A 137 -9.05 -25.56 18.73
CA ASN A 137 -10.23 -25.15 19.51
C ASN A 137 -11.39 -26.16 19.39
N PHE A 138 -11.54 -26.84 18.25
CA PHE A 138 -12.55 -27.91 18.11
C PHE A 138 -12.18 -29.17 18.93
N LYS A 139 -10.88 -29.47 19.05
CA LYS A 139 -10.42 -30.57 19.91
C LYS A 139 -10.59 -30.28 21.40
N ARG A 140 -10.62 -29.01 21.81
CA ARG A 140 -10.84 -28.58 23.19
C ARG A 140 -12.31 -28.65 23.62
N SER A 141 -13.26 -28.33 22.73
CA SER A 141 -14.70 -28.44 23.08
C SER A 141 -15.14 -29.90 23.22
N SER A 142 -14.64 -30.80 22.37
CA SER A 142 -14.96 -32.23 22.40
C SER A 142 -14.33 -33.01 23.56
N SER A 143 -13.31 -32.46 24.24
CA SER A 143 -12.71 -33.07 25.43
C SER A 143 -13.34 -32.60 26.74
N VAL A 144 -13.97 -31.41 26.76
CA VAL A 144 -14.73 -30.92 27.93
C VAL A 144 -16.08 -31.63 28.03
N GLU A 145 -16.73 -31.95 26.91
CA GLU A 145 -18.04 -32.64 26.90
C GLU A 145 -17.96 -34.13 27.27
N LYS A 146 -16.79 -34.77 27.11
CA LYS A 146 -16.57 -36.17 27.50
C LYS A 146 -16.20 -36.37 28.98
N GLN A 147 -16.01 -35.31 29.75
CA GLN A 147 -15.73 -35.40 31.20
C GLN A 147 -16.98 -35.16 32.06
N SER A 148 -18.14 -34.90 31.45
CA SER A 148 -19.41 -34.65 32.13
C SER A 148 -20.46 -35.76 31.92
N SER A 149 -20.04 -36.97 31.55
CA SER A 149 -20.88 -38.17 31.42
C SER A 149 -20.17 -39.37 32.04
#